data_AF-A0A6C0AWU3-F1
#
_entry.id   AF-A0A6C0AWU3-F1
#
_cell.length_a   1.000
_cell.length_b   1.000
_cell.length_c   1.000
_cell.angle_alpha   90.00
_cell.angle_beta   90.00
_cell.angle_gamma   90.00
#
_symmetry.space_group_name_H-M   'P 1'
#
loop_
_entity.id
_entity.type
_entity.pdbx_description
1 polymer ?
#
loop_
_entity_poly.entity_id
_entity_poly.type
_entity_poly.pdbx_seq_one_letter_code
_entity_poly.pdbx_strand_id
1 'polypeptide(L)'
;MTEASSINNKVKGYSMYSNIKNITSGKGLSFDIVGLDASIVNGLRRTILNDIVNLAFRYESGEKSIIVNKNTTGLHDEFISHRISLLPVMVDKWLESPGEVNIDSYSFVLNVSESSQKKKGGLVTTDDITVKFNNNGFVTEIDPKKCFYRDKKFDSPILVTRFPNRDSSDQELNVEFTLTKGTHSDHACYSPTVFCVSFEKENDDSKEKVHEFKLESIGIWSPYKLVQQGFLNLIYKCKNIYKKVENNESGHKYKGNYMGIDYRLDGESHTIGNMIQEWIYNAEFTEKLDGKNLSHISYHEPHPLENHIIVRFVLKEKKAPKDFDVYKQKTDELFLKYLRELEDFLTNCLMNWKKTTKSDSKRSLL
;
A
#
# COMPACT_ATOMS: atom_id res chain seq x y z
N MET A 1 25.90 -24.93 -27.12
CA MET A 1 24.71 -24.51 -27.90
C MET A 1 23.71 -23.99 -26.90
N THR A 2 23.39 -22.71 -27.06
CA THR A 2 22.81 -21.78 -26.08
C THR A 2 21.31 -21.71 -26.24
N GLU A 3 20.56 -22.06 -25.19
CA GLU A 3 19.15 -21.69 -25.00
C GLU A 3 19.05 -20.71 -23.83
N ALA A 4 19.39 -19.45 -24.11
CA ALA A 4 19.06 -18.30 -23.28
C ALA A 4 19.00 -17.07 -24.20
N SER A 5 17.93 -16.94 -24.97
CA SER A 5 17.43 -15.66 -25.51
C SER A 5 16.24 -15.90 -26.45
N SER A 6 15.05 -16.06 -25.90
CA SER A 6 13.82 -15.91 -26.69
C SER A 6 12.68 -15.38 -25.81
N ILE A 7 12.93 -14.26 -25.13
CA ILE A 7 11.87 -13.36 -24.64
C ILE A 7 12.07 -12.03 -25.35
N ASN A 8 11.92 -12.04 -26.68
CA ASN A 8 11.61 -10.88 -27.52
C ASN A 8 11.58 -11.31 -28.99
N ASN A 9 10.43 -11.84 -29.44
CA ASN A 9 9.68 -11.31 -30.58
C ASN A 9 8.64 -12.31 -31.09
N LYS A 10 7.44 -11.77 -31.35
CA LYS A 10 6.28 -12.35 -32.07
C LYS A 10 5.40 -13.36 -31.34
N VAL A 11 4.49 -12.84 -30.52
CA VAL A 11 3.12 -13.36 -30.43
C VAL A 11 2.15 -12.20 -30.62
N LYS A 12 1.25 -12.31 -31.61
CA LYS A 12 0.08 -11.44 -31.75
C LYS A 12 -0.79 -11.60 -30.49
N GLY A 13 -0.94 -10.54 -29.70
CA GLY A 13 -2.11 -10.36 -28.84
C GLY A 13 -2.06 -10.77 -27.37
N TYR A 14 -0.90 -11.02 -26.75
CA TYR A 14 -0.87 -11.29 -25.32
C TYR A 14 -0.92 -9.99 -24.50
N SER A 15 -2.02 -9.76 -23.77
CA SER A 15 -2.17 -8.65 -22.84
C SER A 15 -2.05 -9.18 -21.42
N MET A 16 -1.02 -8.73 -20.68
CA MET A 16 -0.79 -9.10 -19.27
C MET A 16 -2.01 -8.82 -18.37
N TYR A 17 -2.77 -7.78 -18.72
CA TYR A 17 -4.02 -7.43 -18.06
C TYR A 17 -5.18 -7.54 -19.05
N SER A 18 -6.24 -8.24 -18.66
CA SER A 18 -7.41 -8.42 -19.50
C SER A 18 -8.70 -8.35 -18.66
N ASN A 19 -9.86 -8.39 -19.31
CA ASN A 19 -11.18 -8.41 -18.64
C ASN A 19 -11.39 -7.29 -17.61
N ILE A 20 -10.83 -6.10 -17.84
CA ILE A 20 -10.93 -4.95 -16.94
C ILE A 20 -12.37 -4.43 -16.91
N LYS A 21 -12.97 -4.42 -15.73
CA LYS A 21 -14.36 -4.01 -15.48
C LYS A 21 -14.43 -3.14 -14.24
N ASN A 22 -15.06 -1.97 -14.36
CA ASN A 22 -15.45 -1.18 -13.19
C ASN A 22 -16.61 -1.89 -12.48
N ILE A 23 -16.48 -2.03 -11.16
CA ILE A 23 -17.53 -2.53 -10.27
C ILE A 23 -17.86 -1.43 -9.26
N THR A 24 -18.97 -1.58 -8.55
CA THR A 24 -19.40 -0.64 -7.48
C THR A 24 -19.36 0.83 -7.89
N SER A 25 -20.01 1.18 -9.01
CA SER A 25 -20.13 2.57 -9.48
C SER A 25 -18.81 3.34 -9.64
N GLY A 26 -17.72 2.64 -10.00
CA GLY A 26 -16.40 3.24 -10.23
C GLY A 26 -15.46 3.24 -9.02
N LYS A 27 -15.95 2.79 -7.85
CA LYS A 27 -15.11 2.59 -6.65
C LYS A 27 -14.39 1.25 -6.63
N GLY A 28 -14.83 0.27 -7.42
CA GLY A 28 -14.14 -1.00 -7.52
C GLY A 28 -13.70 -1.35 -8.93
N LEU A 29 -12.76 -2.28 -9.00
CA LEU A 29 -12.14 -2.75 -10.23
C LEU A 29 -11.96 -4.27 -10.17
N SER A 30 -12.33 -4.95 -11.26
CA SER A 30 -12.08 -6.37 -11.47
C SER A 30 -11.30 -6.54 -12.77
N PHE A 31 -10.24 -7.34 -12.78
CA PHE A 31 -9.43 -7.61 -13.97
C PHE A 31 -8.69 -8.94 -13.83
N ASP A 32 -8.27 -9.50 -14.95
CA ASP A 32 -7.45 -10.71 -15.00
C ASP A 32 -5.98 -10.35 -15.22
N ILE A 33 -5.11 -11.00 -14.46
CA ILE A 33 -3.66 -10.95 -14.60
C ILE A 33 -3.21 -12.28 -15.21
N VAL A 34 -2.52 -12.22 -16.34
CA VAL A 34 -2.16 -13.41 -17.12
C VAL A 34 -0.64 -13.61 -17.11
N GLY A 35 -0.17 -14.78 -16.70
CA GLY A 35 1.23 -15.20 -16.75
C GLY A 35 2.15 -14.63 -15.65
N LEU A 36 1.59 -13.96 -14.62
CA LEU A 36 2.37 -13.57 -13.45
C LEU A 36 2.36 -14.67 -12.39
N ASP A 37 3.48 -14.83 -11.69
CA ASP A 37 3.55 -15.76 -10.57
C ASP A 37 2.70 -15.29 -9.37
N ALA A 38 2.16 -16.25 -8.60
CA ALA A 38 1.32 -16.00 -7.44
C ALA A 38 2.02 -15.12 -6.39
N SER A 39 3.36 -15.21 -6.25
CA SER A 39 4.14 -14.36 -5.34
C SER A 39 4.09 -12.89 -5.74
N ILE A 40 4.14 -12.58 -7.04
CA ILE A 40 4.04 -11.20 -7.58
C ILE A 40 2.62 -10.67 -7.42
N VAL A 41 1.61 -11.49 -7.77
CA VAL A 41 0.20 -11.11 -7.64
C VAL A 41 -0.20 -10.86 -6.19
N ASN A 42 0.17 -11.78 -5.29
CA ASN A 42 -0.07 -11.61 -3.86
C ASN A 42 0.76 -10.47 -3.26
N GLY A 43 1.98 -10.25 -3.77
CA GLY A 43 2.82 -9.11 -3.44
C GLY A 43 2.10 -7.79 -3.72
N LEU A 44 1.60 -7.61 -4.94
CA LEU A 44 0.80 -6.45 -5.34
C LEU A 44 -0.43 -6.28 -4.44
N ARG A 45 -1.17 -7.36 -4.18
CA ARG A 45 -2.36 -7.34 -3.31
C ARG A 45 -2.04 -6.86 -1.90
N ARG A 46 -1.00 -7.41 -1.27
CA ARG A 46 -0.58 -7.01 0.08
C ARG A 46 -0.08 -5.57 0.11
N THR A 47 0.64 -5.12 -0.91
CA THR A 47 1.13 -3.74 -0.98
C THR A 47 -0.02 -2.74 -1.13
N ILE A 48 -1.04 -3.05 -1.95
CA ILE A 48 -2.25 -2.22 -2.06
C ILE A 48 -2.99 -2.11 -0.71
N LEU A 49 -3.07 -3.21 0.05
CA LEU A 49 -3.74 -3.21 1.36
C LEU A 49 -2.93 -2.47 2.42
N ASN A 50 -1.62 -2.71 2.48
CA ASN A 50 -0.83 -2.44 3.68
C ASN A 50 0.23 -1.35 3.54
N ASP A 51 0.68 -1.04 2.33
CA ASP A 51 1.87 -0.21 2.11
C ASP A 51 1.56 1.14 1.46
N ILE A 52 0.32 1.39 1.03
CA ILE A 52 -0.07 2.68 0.44
C ILE A 52 -0.16 3.71 1.57
N VAL A 53 0.67 4.76 1.47
CA VAL A 53 0.64 5.89 2.41
C VAL A 53 -0.62 6.72 2.13
N ASN A 54 -1.40 6.95 3.18
CA ASN A 54 -2.66 7.66 3.12
C ASN A 54 -2.79 8.67 4.26
N LEU A 55 -3.74 9.59 4.14
CA LEU A 55 -4.03 10.59 5.16
C LEU A 55 -5.19 10.14 6.03
N ALA A 56 -5.10 10.41 7.33
CA ALA A 56 -6.17 10.18 8.30
C ALA A 56 -6.00 11.08 9.53
N PHE A 57 -6.86 10.87 10.52
CA PHE A 57 -6.72 11.45 11.86
C PHE A 57 -6.39 10.33 12.85
N ARG A 58 -5.51 10.61 13.83
CA ARG A 58 -5.08 9.63 14.83
C ARG A 58 -5.51 10.06 16.23
N TYR A 59 -6.19 9.14 16.92
CA TYR A 59 -6.58 9.34 18.32
C TYR A 59 -5.73 8.50 19.30
N GLU A 60 -5.04 7.47 18.82
CA GLU A 60 -4.20 6.56 19.62
C GLU A 60 -2.71 6.74 19.32
N SER A 61 -1.89 6.65 20.39
CA SER A 61 -0.43 6.51 20.41
C SER A 61 0.42 7.55 19.67
N GLY A 62 1.42 8.10 20.37
CA GLY A 62 2.47 8.98 19.82
C GLY A 62 2.00 10.41 19.55
N GLU A 63 1.28 10.62 18.46
CA GLU A 63 0.84 11.93 17.98
C GLU A 63 -0.69 11.96 17.91
N LYS A 64 -1.33 12.30 19.04
CA LYS A 64 -2.78 12.54 19.06
C LYS A 64 -3.08 13.77 18.21
N SER A 65 -3.72 13.55 17.07
CA SER A 65 -4.08 14.61 16.13
C SER A 65 -5.51 15.10 16.32
N ILE A 66 -6.21 14.62 17.36
CA ILE A 66 -7.59 14.99 17.72
C ILE A 66 -7.58 15.53 19.15
N ILE A 67 -8.09 16.75 19.32
CA ILE A 67 -8.16 17.47 20.58
C ILE A 67 -9.63 17.82 20.85
N VAL A 68 -10.18 17.23 21.90
CA VAL A 68 -11.54 17.56 22.36
C VAL A 68 -11.44 18.73 23.35
N ASN A 69 -11.91 19.89 22.93
CA ASN A 69 -11.91 21.11 23.75
C ASN A 69 -13.14 21.20 24.64
N LYS A 70 -14.29 20.75 24.14
CA LYS A 70 -15.54 20.68 24.90
C LYS A 70 -16.42 19.57 24.35
N ASN A 71 -16.91 18.71 25.23
CA ASN A 71 -17.89 17.67 24.88
C ASN A 71 -18.90 17.53 26.02
N THR A 72 -20.15 17.86 25.73
CA THR A 72 -21.30 17.68 26.65
C THR A 72 -22.34 16.73 26.05
N THR A 73 -21.91 15.96 25.04
CA THR A 73 -22.75 15.00 24.34
C THR A 73 -22.87 13.70 25.14
N GLY A 74 -23.79 12.81 24.73
CA GLY A 74 -23.91 11.48 25.32
C GLY A 74 -22.79 10.49 24.99
N LEU A 75 -21.83 10.86 24.11
CA LEU A 75 -20.70 10.01 23.76
C LEU A 75 -19.43 10.53 24.44
N HIS A 76 -18.65 9.63 25.04
CA HIS A 76 -17.35 9.97 25.63
C HIS A 76 -16.34 10.43 24.56
N ASP A 77 -15.34 11.20 24.99
CA ASP A 77 -14.32 11.80 24.13
C ASP A 77 -13.58 10.76 23.28
N GLU A 78 -13.28 9.59 23.85
CA GLU A 78 -12.62 8.49 23.15
C GLU A 78 -13.48 7.94 22.01
N PHE A 79 -14.80 7.83 22.21
CA PHE A 79 -15.71 7.36 21.17
C PHE A 79 -15.87 8.38 20.04
N ILE A 80 -15.96 9.67 20.37
CA ILE A 80 -15.98 10.74 19.36
C ILE A 80 -14.67 10.74 18.57
N SER A 81 -13.53 10.65 19.25
CA SER A 81 -12.21 10.66 18.63
C SER A 81 -12.00 9.43 17.74
N HIS A 82 -12.43 8.25 18.19
CA HIS A 82 -12.42 7.03 17.38
C HIS A 82 -13.28 7.19 16.12
N ARG A 83 -14.51 7.72 16.23
CA ARG A 83 -15.38 7.96 15.06
C ARG A 83 -14.78 8.94 14.07
N ILE A 84 -14.19 10.04 14.56
CA ILE A 84 -13.50 11.03 13.71
C ILE A 84 -12.29 10.39 13.03
N SER A 85 -11.52 9.54 13.73
CA SER A 85 -10.34 8.87 13.16
C SER A 85 -10.64 7.98 11.96
N LEU A 86 -11.87 7.46 11.87
CA LEU A 86 -12.31 6.60 10.77
C LEU A 86 -12.96 7.37 9.61
N LEU A 87 -13.04 8.70 9.68
CA LEU A 87 -13.54 9.51 8.57
C LEU A 87 -12.54 9.49 7.41
N PRO A 88 -12.94 9.08 6.20
CA PRO A 88 -12.08 9.12 5.03
C PRO A 88 -11.84 10.57 4.62
N VAL A 89 -10.58 11.01 4.68
CA VAL A 89 -10.19 12.38 4.33
C VAL A 89 -9.41 12.41 3.01
N MET A 90 -9.82 13.32 2.13
CA MET A 90 -9.23 13.52 0.82
C MET A 90 -8.58 14.90 0.74
N VAL A 91 -7.37 14.93 0.18
CA VAL A 91 -6.67 16.17 -0.17
C VAL A 91 -6.20 16.01 -1.60
N ASP A 92 -6.81 16.73 -2.55
CA ASP A 92 -6.56 16.54 -3.99
C ASP A 92 -5.07 16.61 -4.34
N LYS A 93 -4.36 17.61 -3.79
CA LYS A 93 -2.91 17.76 -4.00
C LYS A 93 -2.10 16.55 -3.52
N TRP A 94 -2.55 15.87 -2.46
CA TRP A 94 -1.88 14.67 -1.96
C TRP A 94 -2.05 13.50 -2.93
N LEU A 95 -3.21 13.38 -3.57
CA LEU A 95 -3.48 12.33 -4.55
C LEU A 95 -2.73 12.54 -5.87
N GLU A 96 -2.47 13.80 -6.23
CA GLU A 96 -1.68 14.17 -7.40
C GLU A 96 -0.17 13.94 -7.17
N SER A 97 0.35 14.42 -6.04
CA SER A 97 1.76 14.34 -5.66
C SER A 97 1.93 13.94 -4.18
N PRO A 98 1.82 12.63 -3.86
CA PRO A 98 2.04 12.16 -2.49
C PRO A 98 3.44 12.53 -1.99
N GLY A 99 3.54 13.16 -0.83
CA GLY A 99 4.81 13.54 -0.21
C GLY A 99 5.32 14.97 -0.52
N GLU A 100 4.72 15.68 -1.47
CA GLU A 100 5.04 17.10 -1.75
C GLU A 100 4.15 18.08 -0.97
N VAL A 101 3.03 17.61 -0.44
CA VAL A 101 2.06 18.43 0.28
C VAL A 101 2.47 18.58 1.74
N ASN A 102 2.63 19.82 2.20
CA ASN A 102 2.67 20.12 3.62
C ASN A 102 1.26 19.95 4.22
N ILE A 103 1.03 18.83 4.90
CA ILE A 103 -0.27 18.49 5.49
C ILE A 103 -0.57 19.33 6.74
N ASP A 104 0.46 19.88 7.40
CA ASP A 104 0.32 20.71 8.60
C ASP A 104 -0.32 22.08 8.31
N SER A 105 -0.36 22.46 7.02
CA SER A 105 -1.11 23.63 6.55
C SER A 105 -2.62 23.46 6.66
N TYR A 106 -3.15 22.25 6.87
CA TYR A 106 -4.58 22.00 7.00
C TYR A 106 -5.00 21.87 8.46
N SER A 107 -6.14 22.47 8.81
CA SER A 107 -6.78 22.31 10.11
C SER A 107 -8.28 22.08 9.96
N PHE A 108 -8.83 21.26 10.85
CA PHE A 108 -10.22 20.86 10.85
C PHE A 108 -10.82 21.14 12.21
N VAL A 109 -11.99 21.77 12.24
CA VAL A 109 -12.68 22.15 13.47
C VAL A 109 -14.15 21.78 13.37
N LEU A 110 -14.62 20.99 14.33
CA LEU A 110 -16.03 20.69 14.52
C LEU A 110 -16.52 21.43 15.77
N ASN A 111 -17.14 22.59 15.59
CA ASN A 111 -17.66 23.42 16.67
C ASN A 111 -19.17 23.65 16.49
N VAL A 112 -19.97 22.88 17.21
CA VAL A 112 -21.43 22.84 17.06
C VAL A 112 -22.14 22.81 18.42
N SER A 113 -23.37 23.33 18.44
CA SER A 113 -24.24 23.37 19.61
C SER A 113 -25.63 22.87 19.24
N GLU A 114 -26.44 22.53 20.24
CA GLU A 114 -27.82 22.09 20.03
C GLU A 114 -28.64 23.12 19.25
N SER A 115 -28.44 24.41 19.55
CA SER A 115 -29.10 25.50 18.83
C SER A 115 -28.69 25.56 17.36
N SER A 116 -27.41 25.31 17.02
CA SER A 116 -26.95 25.30 15.63
C SER A 116 -27.47 24.08 14.84
N GLN A 117 -27.73 22.96 15.53
CA GLN A 117 -28.17 21.70 14.91
C GLN A 117 -29.68 21.45 14.94
N LYS A 118 -30.46 22.33 15.59
CA LYS A 118 -31.91 22.21 15.72
C LYS A 118 -32.62 22.02 14.38
N LYS A 119 -32.24 22.78 13.36
CA LYS A 119 -32.82 22.67 11.99
C LYS A 119 -32.44 21.38 11.27
N LYS A 120 -31.35 20.71 11.70
CA LYS A 120 -30.88 19.43 11.16
C LYS A 120 -31.33 18.23 12.01
N GLY A 121 -32.30 18.42 12.93
CA GLY A 121 -32.79 17.37 13.80
C GLY A 121 -31.75 16.82 14.79
N GLY A 122 -30.78 17.67 15.15
CA GLY A 122 -29.66 17.35 16.05
C GLY A 122 -28.52 16.57 15.39
N LEU A 123 -28.55 16.35 14.07
CA LEU A 123 -27.50 15.60 13.37
C LEU A 123 -26.21 16.43 13.28
N VAL A 124 -25.08 15.83 13.70
CA VAL A 124 -23.74 16.39 13.54
C VAL A 124 -22.98 15.54 12.53
N THR A 125 -22.57 16.14 11.41
CA THR A 125 -22.06 15.43 10.24
C THR A 125 -20.76 16.02 9.73
N THR A 126 -20.15 15.40 8.71
CA THR A 126 -18.97 15.95 8.04
C THR A 126 -19.18 17.32 7.40
N ASP A 127 -20.43 17.70 7.12
CA ASP A 127 -20.75 19.05 6.59
C ASP A 127 -20.62 20.16 7.64
N ASP A 128 -20.61 19.78 8.91
CA ASP A 128 -20.47 20.71 10.03
C ASP A 128 -19.00 20.98 10.38
N ILE A 129 -18.06 20.31 9.71
CA ILE A 129 -16.62 20.48 9.91
C ILE A 129 -16.18 21.72 9.14
N THR A 130 -15.55 22.69 9.80
CA THR A 130 -14.84 23.78 9.14
C THR A 130 -13.45 23.32 8.75
N VAL A 131 -13.09 23.41 7.47
CA VAL A 131 -11.77 23.06 6.95
C VAL A 131 -11.02 24.32 6.54
N LYS A 132 -9.80 24.51 7.06
CA LYS A 132 -8.95 25.67 6.74
C LYS A 132 -7.61 25.23 6.19
N PHE A 133 -7.14 25.93 5.18
CA PHE A 133 -5.79 25.79 4.62
C PHE A 133 -5.01 27.09 4.78
N ASN A 134 -3.87 27.02 5.46
CA ASN A 134 -2.95 28.11 5.70
C ASN A 134 -1.77 28.04 4.73
N ASN A 135 -1.70 29.02 3.83
CA ASN A 135 -0.57 29.21 2.93
C ASN A 135 0.22 30.44 3.36
N ASN A 136 1.30 30.24 4.11
CA ASN A 136 2.22 31.30 4.57
C ASN A 136 1.51 32.50 5.22
N GLY A 137 0.51 32.24 6.08
CA GLY A 137 -0.26 33.25 6.80
C GLY A 137 -1.59 33.61 6.14
N PHE A 138 -1.82 33.22 4.88
CA PHE A 138 -3.11 33.38 4.22
C PHE A 138 -3.99 32.16 4.48
N VAL A 139 -5.03 32.34 5.31
CA VAL A 139 -5.99 31.30 5.65
C VAL A 139 -7.17 31.34 4.69
N THR A 140 -7.44 30.20 4.07
CA THR A 140 -8.58 29.99 3.17
C THR A 140 -9.47 28.88 3.71
N GLU A 141 -10.78 29.07 3.64
CA GLU A 141 -11.75 28.02 4.00
C GLU A 141 -11.99 27.12 2.79
N ILE A 142 -11.98 25.81 3.03
CA ILE A 142 -12.23 24.79 2.01
C ILE A 142 -13.61 24.21 2.27
N ASP A 143 -14.40 24.05 1.19
CA ASP A 143 -15.67 23.33 1.26
C ASP A 143 -15.42 21.90 1.78
N PRO A 144 -16.01 21.50 2.92
CA PRO A 144 -15.81 20.19 3.53
C PRO A 144 -16.11 19.03 2.58
N LYS A 145 -17.02 19.22 1.61
CA LYS A 145 -17.35 18.21 0.59
C LYS A 145 -16.17 17.85 -0.32
N LYS A 146 -15.15 18.72 -0.41
CA LYS A 146 -13.89 18.42 -1.12
C LYS A 146 -12.96 17.53 -0.30
N CYS A 147 -13.11 17.53 1.02
CA CYS A 147 -12.28 16.73 1.92
C CYS A 147 -12.96 15.44 2.38
N PHE A 148 -14.29 15.41 2.45
CA PHE A 148 -15.07 14.25 2.88
C PHE A 148 -15.99 13.80 1.75
N TYR A 149 -15.53 12.81 0.98
CA TYR A 149 -16.25 12.32 -0.20
C TYR A 149 -17.62 11.76 0.18
N ARG A 150 -18.63 12.11 -0.63
CA ARG A 150 -19.98 11.57 -0.51
C ARG A 150 -20.24 10.55 -1.60
N ASP A 151 -20.83 9.43 -1.23
CA ASP A 151 -21.24 8.43 -2.19
C ASP A 151 -22.29 8.99 -3.17
N LYS A 152 -22.07 8.86 -4.47
CA LYS A 152 -22.98 9.37 -5.53
C LYS A 152 -24.41 8.84 -5.41
N LYS A 153 -24.61 7.65 -4.82
CA LYS A 153 -25.93 7.03 -4.68
C LYS A 153 -26.79 7.72 -3.61
N PHE A 154 -26.16 8.17 -2.53
CA PHE A 154 -26.86 8.71 -1.37
C PHE A 154 -26.65 10.22 -1.18
N ASP A 155 -25.56 10.76 -1.72
CA ASP A 155 -25.09 12.16 -1.57
C ASP A 155 -25.19 12.68 -0.11
N SER A 156 -25.00 11.78 0.85
CA SER A 156 -25.20 12.04 2.27
C SER A 156 -23.86 12.24 2.99
N PRO A 157 -23.74 13.25 3.87
CA PRO A 157 -22.56 13.38 4.72
C PRO A 157 -22.50 12.26 5.77
N ILE A 158 -21.31 12.02 6.32
CA ILE A 158 -21.10 10.97 7.33
C ILE A 158 -21.53 11.51 8.69
N LEU A 159 -22.33 10.72 9.43
CA LEU A 159 -22.79 11.06 10.78
C LEU A 159 -21.65 10.87 11.79
N VAL A 160 -21.31 11.93 12.52
CA VAL A 160 -20.34 11.90 13.63
C VAL A 160 -21.05 11.65 14.95
N THR A 161 -22.12 12.39 15.25
CA THR A 161 -22.94 12.18 16.45
C THR A 161 -24.32 12.79 16.25
N ARG A 162 -25.20 12.64 17.25
CA ARG A 162 -26.53 13.26 17.25
C ARG A 162 -26.85 13.82 18.64
N PHE A 163 -27.32 15.06 18.68
CA PHE A 163 -27.88 15.68 19.87
C PHE A 163 -29.32 15.19 20.07
N PRO A 164 -29.64 14.46 21.16
CA PRO A 164 -31.02 14.14 21.52
C PRO A 164 -31.88 15.38 21.79
N ASN A 165 -33.05 15.46 21.16
CA ASN A 165 -34.04 16.52 21.40
C ASN A 165 -34.81 16.38 22.73
N ARG A 166 -34.28 15.66 23.72
CA ARG A 166 -35.02 15.28 24.95
C ARG A 166 -34.44 15.84 26.23
N ASP A 167 -33.18 16.27 26.20
CA ASP A 167 -32.47 16.67 27.42
C ASP A 167 -32.71 18.15 27.71
N SER A 168 -32.79 18.49 28.99
CA SER A 168 -33.01 19.86 29.47
C SER A 168 -31.74 20.72 29.50
N SER A 169 -30.59 20.16 29.13
CA SER A 169 -29.29 20.85 29.10
C SER A 169 -28.78 20.98 27.66
N ASP A 170 -28.47 22.21 27.25
CA ASP A 170 -27.90 22.50 25.94
C ASP A 170 -26.61 21.68 25.71
N GLN A 171 -26.56 20.94 24.59
CA GLN A 171 -25.38 20.17 24.21
C GLN A 171 -24.46 20.95 23.27
N GLU A 172 -23.16 20.73 23.44
CA GLU A 172 -22.08 21.33 22.67
C GLU A 172 -20.96 20.31 22.42
N LEU A 173 -20.37 20.42 21.22
CA LEU A 173 -19.21 19.67 20.80
C LEU A 173 -18.22 20.62 20.10
N ASN A 174 -17.01 20.72 20.65
CA ASN A 174 -15.87 21.44 20.08
C ASN A 174 -14.66 20.49 20.02
N VAL A 175 -14.30 20.09 18.81
CA VAL A 175 -13.17 19.20 18.53
C VAL A 175 -12.31 19.80 17.42
N GLU A 176 -11.01 19.87 17.66
CA GLU A 176 -10.01 20.27 16.66
C GLU A 176 -9.21 19.04 16.24
N PHE A 177 -8.91 18.92 14.96
CA PHE A 177 -8.11 17.81 14.46
C PHE A 177 -7.22 18.18 13.27
N THR A 178 -6.05 17.54 13.20
CA THR A 178 -5.02 17.75 12.19
C THR A 178 -4.69 16.45 11.45
N LEU A 179 -4.25 16.59 10.20
CA LEU A 179 -3.91 15.44 9.36
C LEU A 179 -2.66 14.74 9.87
N THR A 180 -2.68 13.43 9.74
CA THR A 180 -1.51 12.55 9.91
C THR A 180 -1.36 11.70 8.66
N LYS A 181 -0.15 11.16 8.43
CA LYS A 181 0.13 10.25 7.33
C LYS A 181 0.62 8.92 7.88
N GLY A 182 0.17 7.84 7.27
CA GLY A 182 0.56 6.49 7.65
C GLY A 182 0.05 5.48 6.65
N THR A 183 0.25 4.21 6.97
CA THR A 183 -0.18 3.06 6.19
C THR A 183 -1.16 2.23 6.99
N HIS A 184 -1.89 1.32 6.33
CA HIS A 184 -2.79 0.41 7.05
C HIS A 184 -2.05 -0.46 8.09
N SER A 185 -0.76 -0.74 7.86
CA SER A 185 0.09 -1.43 8.83
C SER A 185 0.24 -0.68 10.15
N ASP A 186 0.20 0.66 10.10
CA ASP A 186 0.25 1.51 11.30
C ASP A 186 -1.10 1.55 12.02
N HIS A 187 -2.18 1.67 11.24
CA HIS A 187 -3.55 1.67 11.75
C HIS A 187 -4.59 1.51 10.64
N ALA A 188 -5.73 0.90 10.97
CA ALA A 188 -6.82 0.69 10.02
C ALA A 188 -7.39 1.99 9.42
N CYS A 189 -7.30 3.12 10.12
CA CYS A 189 -7.75 4.43 9.64
C CYS A 189 -7.06 4.89 8.34
N TYR A 190 -5.85 4.39 8.07
CA TYR A 190 -5.11 4.72 6.86
C TYR A 190 -5.47 3.80 5.67
N SER A 191 -6.35 2.81 5.84
CA SER A 191 -6.70 1.89 4.76
C SER A 191 -7.26 2.63 3.55
N PRO A 192 -6.72 2.44 2.34
CA PRO A 192 -7.25 3.07 1.13
C PRO A 192 -8.33 2.21 0.45
N THR A 193 -8.60 1.00 0.95
CA THR A 193 -9.48 0.01 0.31
C THR A 193 -10.53 -0.54 1.25
N VAL A 194 -11.70 -0.84 0.72
CA VAL A 194 -12.70 -1.69 1.37
C VAL A 194 -12.26 -3.16 1.32
N PHE A 195 -11.77 -3.61 0.15
CA PHE A 195 -11.18 -4.94 -0.01
C PHE A 195 -10.17 -4.97 -1.17
N CYS A 196 -9.29 -5.98 -1.15
CA CYS A 196 -8.36 -6.29 -2.24
C CYS A 196 -8.03 -7.80 -2.21
N VAL A 197 -8.48 -8.53 -3.23
CA VAL A 197 -8.43 -10.00 -3.29
C VAL A 197 -7.93 -10.45 -4.66
N SER A 198 -7.32 -11.64 -4.69
CA SER A 198 -6.86 -12.28 -5.91
C SER A 198 -7.11 -13.79 -5.83
N PHE A 199 -7.60 -14.39 -6.90
CA PHE A 199 -7.88 -15.83 -7.00
C PHE A 199 -7.23 -16.38 -8.26
N GLU A 200 -6.56 -17.53 -8.17
CA GLU A 200 -6.11 -18.25 -9.36
C GLU A 200 -7.32 -18.92 -10.02
N LYS A 201 -7.45 -18.77 -11.35
CA LYS A 201 -8.47 -19.43 -12.15
C LYS A 201 -7.91 -20.75 -12.65
N GLU A 202 -8.67 -21.82 -12.47
CA GLU A 202 -8.44 -23.06 -13.22
C GLU A 202 -8.67 -22.76 -14.70
N ASN A 203 -7.66 -23.01 -15.53
CA ASN A 203 -7.74 -22.78 -16.97
C ASN A 203 -7.28 -24.04 -17.70
N ASP A 204 -8.23 -24.84 -18.15
CA ASP A 204 -7.97 -26.14 -18.80
C ASP A 204 -7.28 -26.01 -20.17
N ASP A 205 -7.38 -24.82 -20.80
CA ASP A 205 -6.96 -24.63 -22.20
C ASP A 205 -5.59 -23.93 -22.36
N SER A 206 -5.01 -23.35 -21.30
CA SER A 206 -3.72 -22.64 -21.38
C SER A 206 -2.73 -23.08 -20.29
N LYS A 207 -1.46 -23.29 -20.66
CA LYS A 207 -0.37 -23.52 -19.68
C LYS A 207 -0.06 -22.29 -18.79
N GLU A 208 -0.69 -21.16 -19.04
CA GLU A 208 -0.41 -19.90 -18.35
C GLU A 208 -1.33 -19.73 -17.14
N LYS A 209 -0.72 -19.37 -16.00
CA LYS A 209 -1.46 -19.03 -14.78
C LYS A 209 -2.28 -17.76 -15.01
N VAL A 210 -3.55 -17.79 -14.63
CA VAL A 210 -4.44 -16.63 -14.71
C VAL A 210 -4.99 -16.32 -13.32
N HIS A 211 -4.88 -15.07 -12.89
CA HIS A 211 -5.41 -14.62 -11.60
C HIS A 211 -6.52 -13.58 -11.81
N GLU A 212 -7.72 -13.83 -11.27
CA GLU A 212 -8.74 -12.79 -11.13
C GLU A 212 -8.36 -11.87 -9.97
N PHE A 213 -8.25 -10.58 -10.22
CA PHE A 213 -7.93 -9.56 -9.23
C PHE A 213 -9.12 -8.63 -9.03
N LYS A 214 -9.53 -8.42 -7.78
CA LYS A 214 -10.64 -7.51 -7.42
C LYS A 214 -10.21 -6.59 -6.29
N LEU A 215 -10.45 -5.30 -6.45
CA LEU A 215 -10.28 -4.33 -5.38
C LEU A 215 -11.41 -3.31 -5.36
N GLU A 216 -11.68 -2.76 -4.19
CA GLU A 216 -12.59 -1.64 -4.00
C GLU A 216 -11.94 -0.59 -3.11
N SER A 217 -11.92 0.65 -3.59
CA SER A 217 -11.46 1.83 -2.86
C SER A 217 -12.52 2.31 -1.89
N ILE A 218 -12.09 2.88 -0.76
CA ILE A 218 -13.00 3.60 0.14
C ILE A 218 -13.55 4.92 -0.47
N GLY A 219 -13.02 5.32 -1.63
CA GLY A 219 -13.45 6.51 -2.38
C GLY A 219 -12.40 7.63 -2.44
N ILE A 220 -11.29 7.49 -1.71
CA ILE A 220 -10.18 8.47 -1.73
C ILE A 220 -9.34 8.29 -2.99
N TRP A 221 -8.89 7.06 -3.27
CA TRP A 221 -8.06 6.75 -4.43
C TRP A 221 -8.90 6.16 -5.54
N SER A 222 -8.58 6.43 -6.81
CA SER A 222 -9.13 5.60 -7.88
C SER A 222 -8.53 4.19 -7.81
N PRO A 223 -9.31 3.11 -8.05
CA PRO A 223 -8.78 1.74 -8.07
C PRO A 223 -7.61 1.56 -9.03
N TYR A 224 -7.64 2.25 -10.17
CA TYR A 224 -6.54 2.23 -11.14
C TYR A 224 -5.25 2.84 -10.58
N LYS A 225 -5.37 3.92 -9.80
CA LYS A 225 -4.25 4.56 -9.11
C LYS A 225 -3.71 3.68 -7.99
N LEU A 226 -4.56 2.95 -7.27
CA LEU A 226 -4.11 2.00 -6.25
C LEU A 226 -3.22 0.91 -6.83
N VAL A 227 -3.61 0.33 -7.97
CA VAL A 227 -2.75 -0.65 -8.67
C VAL A 227 -1.43 -0.03 -9.11
N GLN A 228 -1.45 1.21 -9.62
CA GLN A 228 -0.22 1.94 -9.98
C GLN A 228 0.70 2.16 -8.77
N GLN A 229 0.14 2.62 -7.65
CA GLN A 229 0.91 2.87 -6.43
C GLN A 229 1.43 1.57 -5.81
N GLY A 230 0.67 0.48 -5.90
CA GLY A 230 1.12 -0.85 -5.46
C GLY A 230 2.40 -1.28 -6.19
N PHE A 231 2.44 -1.18 -7.52
CA PHE A 231 3.67 -1.47 -8.26
C PHE A 231 4.81 -0.48 -7.96
N LEU A 232 4.51 0.83 -7.86
CA LEU A 232 5.52 1.83 -7.52
C LEU A 232 6.19 1.55 -6.17
N ASN A 233 5.41 1.16 -5.16
CA ASN A 233 5.91 0.80 -3.84
C ASN A 233 6.78 -0.46 -3.88
N LEU A 234 6.38 -1.49 -4.63
CA LEU A 234 7.20 -2.70 -4.81
C LEU A 234 8.53 -2.38 -5.49
N ILE A 235 8.50 -1.57 -6.56
CA ILE A 235 9.71 -1.10 -7.26
C ILE A 235 10.61 -0.31 -6.31
N TYR A 236 10.04 0.58 -5.50
CA TYR A 236 10.77 1.37 -4.51
C TYR A 236 11.44 0.48 -3.45
N LYS A 237 10.74 -0.54 -2.94
CA LYS A 237 11.30 -1.54 -2.02
C LYS A 237 12.48 -2.29 -2.66
N CYS A 238 12.34 -2.77 -3.90
CA CYS A 238 13.44 -3.41 -4.63
C CYS A 238 14.67 -2.49 -4.75
N LYS A 239 14.47 -1.21 -5.11
CA LYS A 239 15.55 -0.22 -5.20
C LYS A 239 16.25 0.04 -3.88
N ASN A 240 15.49 0.13 -2.79
CA ASN A 240 16.05 0.34 -1.46
C ASN A 240 16.88 -0.86 -1.01
N ILE A 241 16.39 -2.08 -1.23
CA ILE A 241 17.12 -3.31 -0.92
C ILE A 241 18.39 -3.38 -1.78
N TYR A 242 18.30 -3.10 -3.07
CA TYR A 242 19.45 -3.04 -3.98
C TYR A 242 20.54 -2.12 -3.42
N LYS A 243 20.19 -0.89 -3.02
CA LYS A 243 21.14 0.07 -2.43
C LYS A 243 21.77 -0.44 -1.13
N LYS A 244 20.98 -1.05 -0.24
CA LYS A 244 21.50 -1.64 1.02
C LYS A 244 22.49 -2.78 0.76
N VAL A 245 22.30 -3.56 -0.30
CA VAL A 245 23.25 -4.61 -0.69
C VAL A 245 24.50 -4.00 -1.33
N GLU A 246 24.33 -3.04 -2.25
CA GLU A 246 25.42 -2.35 -2.95
C GLU A 246 26.36 -1.61 -1.99
N ASN A 247 25.80 -0.97 -0.96
CA ASN A 247 26.55 -0.28 0.09
C ASN A 247 27.15 -1.22 1.15
N ASN A 248 26.98 -2.54 1.01
CA ASN A 248 27.45 -3.53 1.97
C ASN A 248 26.86 -3.38 3.39
N GLU A 249 25.60 -2.91 3.50
CA GLU A 249 24.94 -2.58 4.77
C GLU A 249 24.10 -3.74 5.34
N SER A 250 23.86 -4.81 4.57
CA SER A 250 22.86 -5.84 4.90
C SER A 250 23.39 -7.27 5.02
N GLY A 251 24.50 -7.61 4.36
CA GLY A 251 24.96 -8.99 4.24
C GLY A 251 25.91 -9.41 5.36
N HIS A 252 25.57 -10.48 6.08
CA HIS A 252 26.38 -11.02 7.17
C HIS A 252 26.64 -12.52 7.01
N LYS A 253 27.73 -13.02 7.58
CA LYS A 253 28.02 -14.46 7.60
C LYS A 253 26.95 -15.20 8.40
N TYR A 254 26.34 -16.21 7.79
CA TYR A 254 25.44 -17.12 8.51
C TYR A 254 26.20 -17.89 9.60
N LYS A 255 25.62 -17.98 10.80
CA LYS A 255 26.23 -18.58 12.00
C LYS A 255 25.95 -20.09 12.15
N GLY A 256 25.78 -20.82 11.06
CA GLY A 256 25.53 -22.27 11.09
C GLY A 256 26.73 -23.11 10.66
N ASN A 257 26.45 -24.39 10.36
CA ASN A 257 27.46 -25.41 10.05
C ASN A 257 27.97 -25.38 8.59
N TYR A 258 27.52 -24.42 7.79
CA TYR A 258 27.89 -24.28 6.38
C TYR A 258 28.10 -22.80 6.02
N MET A 259 28.82 -22.53 4.93
CA MET A 259 28.99 -21.16 4.45
C MET A 259 27.70 -20.64 3.84
N GLY A 260 27.19 -19.53 4.35
CA GLY A 260 26.03 -18.84 3.80
C GLY A 260 26.08 -17.37 4.17
N ILE A 261 25.27 -16.57 3.48
CA ILE A 261 25.10 -15.15 3.78
C ILE A 261 23.65 -14.89 4.12
N ASP A 262 23.45 -14.21 5.24
CA ASP A 262 22.16 -13.71 5.70
C ASP A 262 22.12 -12.21 5.39
N TYR A 263 21.25 -11.83 4.47
CA TYR A 263 20.93 -10.42 4.20
C TYR A 263 19.79 -9.99 5.12
N ARG A 264 20.12 -9.13 6.09
CA ARG A 264 19.15 -8.51 6.99
C ARG A 264 18.50 -7.32 6.30
N LEU A 265 17.17 -7.36 6.16
CA LEU A 265 16.39 -6.32 5.51
C LEU A 265 15.44 -5.66 6.54
N ASP A 266 15.92 -4.62 7.20
CA ASP A 266 15.11 -3.86 8.17
C ASP A 266 13.99 -3.05 7.49
N GLY A 267 12.82 -3.03 8.12
CA GLY A 267 11.60 -2.37 7.65
C GLY A 267 10.83 -3.15 6.58
N GLU A 268 11.26 -4.38 6.28
CA GLU A 268 10.65 -5.23 5.26
C GLU A 268 9.95 -6.44 5.88
N SER A 269 8.94 -6.96 5.18
CA SER A 269 8.09 -8.05 5.65
C SER A 269 8.02 -9.20 4.65
N HIS A 270 7.25 -10.25 4.98
CA HIS A 270 7.02 -11.41 4.11
C HIS A 270 6.59 -11.05 2.68
N THR A 271 5.97 -9.88 2.43
CA THR A 271 5.55 -9.45 1.09
C THR A 271 6.73 -9.44 0.11
N ILE A 272 7.79 -8.70 0.42
CA ILE A 272 8.97 -8.60 -0.45
C ILE A 272 9.88 -9.81 -0.29
N GLY A 273 9.98 -10.38 0.92
CA GLY A 273 10.80 -11.56 1.19
C GLY A 273 10.37 -12.77 0.35
N ASN A 274 9.07 -13.06 0.32
CA ASN A 274 8.52 -14.13 -0.50
C ASN A 274 8.71 -13.87 -1.99
N MET A 275 8.51 -12.63 -2.42
CA MET A 275 8.71 -12.25 -3.82
C MET A 275 10.15 -12.44 -4.28
N ILE A 276 11.13 -12.00 -3.47
CA ILE A 276 12.55 -12.18 -3.76
C ILE A 276 12.92 -13.67 -3.78
N GLN A 277 12.49 -14.44 -2.78
CA GLN A 277 12.77 -15.88 -2.73
C GLN A 277 12.23 -16.59 -3.97
N GLU A 278 10.95 -16.42 -4.29
CA GLU A 278 10.31 -17.10 -5.41
C GLU A 278 10.89 -16.65 -6.76
N TRP A 279 11.20 -15.36 -6.92
CA TRP A 279 11.84 -14.83 -8.11
C TRP A 279 13.20 -15.50 -8.38
N ILE A 280 14.05 -15.55 -7.35
CA ILE A 280 15.38 -16.16 -7.45
C ILE A 280 15.26 -17.68 -7.60
N TYR A 281 14.35 -18.31 -6.86
CA TYR A 281 14.13 -19.74 -6.91
C TYR A 281 13.74 -20.19 -8.33
N ASN A 282 12.78 -19.51 -8.95
CA ASN A 282 12.36 -19.81 -10.32
C ASN A 282 13.46 -19.56 -11.36
N ALA A 283 14.37 -18.60 -11.13
CA ALA A 283 15.51 -18.36 -12.01
C ALA A 283 16.62 -19.43 -11.88
N GLU A 284 16.82 -19.95 -10.66
CA GLU A 284 17.92 -20.84 -10.29
C GLU A 284 17.57 -22.34 -10.39
N PHE A 285 16.34 -22.76 -10.06
CA PHE A 285 15.96 -24.15 -9.77
C PHE A 285 14.88 -24.73 -10.72
N THR A 286 14.91 -24.39 -12.01
CA THR A 286 13.83 -24.72 -12.97
C THR A 286 13.45 -26.21 -13.09
N GLU A 287 14.43 -27.11 -13.29
CA GLU A 287 14.17 -28.54 -13.54
C GLU A 287 15.12 -29.50 -12.78
N LYS A 288 16.03 -28.94 -11.98
CA LYS A 288 17.04 -29.72 -11.24
C LYS A 288 16.87 -29.43 -9.75
N LEU A 289 17.04 -30.45 -8.93
CA LEU A 289 17.11 -30.35 -7.46
C LEU A 289 18.20 -29.38 -6.98
N ASP A 290 19.17 -29.07 -7.84
CA ASP A 290 20.34 -28.26 -7.53
C ASP A 290 20.45 -27.09 -8.52
N GLY A 291 20.53 -25.87 -8.00
CA GLY A 291 20.43 -24.65 -8.78
C GLY A 291 21.64 -24.40 -9.67
N LYS A 292 21.59 -23.33 -10.48
CA LYS A 292 22.66 -22.97 -11.43
C LYS A 292 23.89 -22.44 -10.68
N ASN A 293 23.67 -21.44 -9.83
CA ASN A 293 24.67 -20.77 -9.00
C ASN A 293 24.37 -20.92 -7.50
N LEU A 294 23.13 -21.26 -7.13
CA LEU A 294 22.73 -21.45 -5.74
C LEU A 294 22.44 -22.92 -5.42
N SER A 295 22.84 -23.33 -4.23
CA SER A 295 22.39 -24.60 -3.63
C SER A 295 21.19 -24.39 -2.71
N HIS A 296 20.99 -23.18 -2.18
CA HIS A 296 19.86 -22.82 -1.33
C HIS A 296 19.56 -21.32 -1.39
N ILE A 297 18.27 -20.99 -1.39
CA ILE A 297 17.71 -19.64 -1.19
C ILE A 297 16.50 -19.76 -0.25
N SER A 298 16.41 -18.87 0.74
CA SER A 298 15.23 -18.80 1.60
C SER A 298 15.04 -17.42 2.20
N TYR A 299 13.81 -17.05 2.56
CA TYR A 299 13.55 -15.95 3.49
C TYR A 299 12.89 -16.45 4.78
N HIS A 300 13.08 -15.72 5.87
CA HIS A 300 12.33 -15.92 7.11
C HIS A 300 12.27 -14.63 7.91
N GLU A 301 11.25 -14.50 8.76
CA GLU A 301 11.16 -13.49 9.80
C GLU A 301 11.72 -14.11 11.10
N PRO A 302 12.84 -13.62 11.63
CA PRO A 302 13.45 -14.22 12.81
C PRO A 302 12.60 -14.06 14.08
N HIS A 303 11.89 -12.93 14.20
CA HIS A 303 11.04 -12.63 15.35
C HIS A 303 9.87 -11.70 14.98
N PRO A 304 8.61 -12.04 15.32
CA PRO A 304 7.42 -11.27 14.89
C PRO A 304 7.33 -9.82 15.41
N LEU A 305 8.09 -9.48 16.45
CA LEU A 305 8.14 -8.12 17.03
C LEU A 305 9.32 -7.29 16.51
N GLU A 306 10.24 -7.90 15.75
CA GLU A 306 11.35 -7.18 15.14
C GLU A 306 11.01 -6.95 13.67
N ASN A 307 10.86 -5.69 13.26
CA ASN A 307 10.48 -5.34 11.89
C ASN A 307 11.65 -5.53 10.90
N HIS A 308 12.04 -6.79 10.66
CA HIS A 308 13.02 -7.17 9.67
C HIS A 308 12.84 -8.62 9.21
N ILE A 309 13.29 -8.90 7.99
CA ILE A 309 13.41 -10.26 7.46
C ILE A 309 14.88 -10.58 7.16
N ILE A 310 15.18 -11.88 7.05
CA ILE A 310 16.48 -12.37 6.58
C ILE A 310 16.28 -13.14 5.29
N VAL A 311 17.01 -12.76 4.24
CA VAL A 311 17.15 -13.55 3.01
C VAL A 311 18.50 -14.26 3.03
N ARG A 312 18.48 -15.60 2.99
CA ARG A 312 19.67 -16.45 3.09
C ARG A 312 20.08 -17.00 1.73
N PHE A 313 21.34 -16.81 1.39
CA PHE A 313 21.96 -17.36 0.18
C PHE A 313 23.01 -18.41 0.54
N VAL A 314 23.01 -19.51 -0.23
CA VAL A 314 24.10 -20.49 -0.24
C VAL A 314 24.51 -20.73 -1.69
N LEU A 315 25.73 -20.33 -2.03
CA LEU A 315 26.29 -20.57 -3.35
C LEU A 315 26.51 -22.06 -3.58
N LYS A 316 26.43 -22.46 -4.84
CA LYS A 316 26.79 -23.78 -5.31
C LYS A 316 28.29 -23.81 -5.59
N GLU A 317 29.06 -24.32 -4.64
CA GLU A 317 30.50 -24.47 -4.79
C GLU A 317 30.93 -25.92 -4.76
N LYS A 318 31.86 -26.29 -5.66
CA LYS A 318 32.44 -27.64 -5.72
C LYS A 318 33.36 -27.96 -4.54
N LYS A 319 33.85 -26.93 -3.84
CA LYS A 319 34.74 -27.01 -2.69
C LYS A 319 34.28 -25.98 -1.66
N ALA A 320 34.52 -26.25 -0.39
CA ALA A 320 34.20 -25.28 0.66
C ALA A 320 34.95 -23.96 0.41
N PRO A 321 34.27 -22.81 0.52
CA PRO A 321 34.90 -21.50 0.37
C PRO A 321 35.94 -21.30 1.46
N LYS A 322 37.15 -20.90 1.07
CA LYS A 322 38.24 -20.63 2.01
C LYS A 322 38.20 -19.21 2.58
N ASP A 323 37.60 -18.28 1.86
CA ASP A 323 37.60 -16.85 2.17
C ASP A 323 36.15 -16.32 2.14
N PHE A 324 35.74 -15.66 3.23
CA PHE A 324 34.39 -15.13 3.36
C PHE A 324 34.16 -13.90 2.49
N ASP A 325 35.15 -13.03 2.33
CA ASP A 325 34.99 -11.78 1.59
C ASP A 325 34.85 -12.07 0.09
N VAL A 326 35.60 -13.04 -0.42
CA VAL A 326 35.44 -13.51 -1.81
C VAL A 326 34.07 -14.17 -2.02
N TYR A 327 33.61 -14.97 -1.04
CA TYR A 327 32.29 -15.60 -1.09
C TYR A 327 31.17 -14.54 -1.05
N LYS A 328 31.35 -13.51 -0.22
CA LYS A 328 30.44 -12.38 -0.08
C LYS A 328 30.35 -11.56 -1.34
N GLN A 329 31.48 -11.17 -1.94
CA GLN A 329 31.49 -10.43 -3.18
C GLN A 329 30.69 -11.14 -4.29
N LYS A 330 30.92 -12.45 -4.49
CA LYS A 330 30.18 -13.24 -5.48
C LYS A 330 28.68 -13.30 -5.21
N THR A 331 28.31 -13.40 -3.94
CA THR A 331 26.90 -13.48 -3.53
C THR A 331 26.21 -12.13 -3.69
N ASP A 332 26.89 -11.03 -3.35
CA ASP A 332 26.39 -9.67 -3.54
C ASP A 332 26.18 -9.39 -5.03
N GLU A 333 27.15 -9.71 -5.89
CA GLU A 333 27.04 -9.56 -7.35
C GLU A 333 25.82 -10.32 -7.91
N LEU A 334 25.59 -11.55 -7.43
CA LEU A 334 24.45 -12.36 -7.82
C LEU A 334 23.12 -11.79 -7.31
N PHE A 335 23.07 -11.34 -6.06
CA PHE A 335 21.85 -10.78 -5.48
C PHE A 335 21.47 -9.46 -6.14
N LEU A 336 22.44 -8.56 -6.37
CA LEU A 336 22.24 -7.30 -7.08
C LEU A 336 21.71 -7.53 -8.49
N LYS A 337 22.22 -8.53 -9.21
CA LYS A 337 21.70 -8.94 -10.52
C LYS A 337 20.21 -9.31 -10.42
N TYR A 338 19.83 -10.18 -9.49
CA TYR A 338 18.44 -10.62 -9.35
C TYR A 338 17.49 -9.51 -8.92
N LEU A 339 17.93 -8.62 -8.04
CA LEU A 339 17.15 -7.44 -7.62
C LEU A 339 16.89 -6.51 -8.80
N ARG A 340 17.88 -6.28 -9.66
CA ARG A 340 17.72 -5.47 -10.87
C ARG A 340 16.76 -6.11 -11.86
N GLU A 341 16.87 -7.41 -12.10
CA GLU A 341 15.95 -8.15 -12.96
C GLU A 341 14.50 -8.10 -12.44
N LEU A 342 14.31 -8.23 -11.12
CA LEU A 342 12.99 -8.10 -10.49
C LEU A 342 12.43 -6.67 -10.60
N GLU A 343 13.27 -5.66 -10.38
CA GLU A 343 12.88 -4.25 -10.55
C GLU A 343 12.41 -3.96 -11.99
N ASP A 344 13.19 -4.40 -12.98
CA ASP A 344 12.86 -4.26 -14.40
C ASP A 344 11.55 -4.97 -14.74
N PHE A 345 11.36 -6.18 -14.20
CA PHE A 345 10.13 -6.94 -14.38
C PHE A 345 8.90 -6.22 -13.79
N LEU A 346 8.98 -5.73 -12.55
CA LEU A 346 7.91 -4.97 -11.91
C LEU A 346 7.64 -3.65 -12.67
N THR A 347 8.68 -3.00 -13.17
CA THR A 347 8.55 -1.80 -14.01
C THR A 347 7.81 -2.10 -15.31
N ASN A 348 8.12 -3.22 -15.96
CA ASN A 348 7.39 -3.69 -17.13
C ASN A 348 5.92 -4.00 -16.81
N CYS A 349 5.63 -4.60 -15.65
CA CYS A 349 4.26 -4.82 -15.19
C CYS A 349 3.48 -3.50 -15.05
N LEU A 350 4.09 -2.48 -14.42
CA LEU A 350 3.50 -1.15 -14.29
C LEU A 350 3.28 -0.46 -15.64
N MET A 351 4.24 -0.56 -16.56
CA MET A 351 4.12 0.05 -17.90
C MET A 351 3.01 -0.61 -18.72
N ASN A 352 2.88 -1.94 -18.66
CA ASN A 352 1.77 -2.66 -19.27
C ASN A 352 0.43 -2.24 -18.67
N TRP A 353 0.35 -2.05 -17.34
CA TRP A 353 -0.86 -1.55 -16.69
C TRP A 353 -1.24 -0.17 -17.23
N LYS A 354 -0.30 0.79 -17.17
CA LYS A 354 -0.51 2.15 -17.68
C LYS A 354 -0.92 2.17 -19.16
N LYS A 355 -0.32 1.33 -20.00
CA LYS A 355 -0.66 1.22 -21.42
C LYS A 355 -2.08 0.70 -21.63
N THR A 356 -2.47 -0.32 -20.87
CA THR A 356 -3.80 -0.96 -20.97
C THR A 356 -4.91 -0.04 -20.47
N THR A 357 -4.64 0.78 -19.45
CA THR A 357 -5.64 1.64 -18.80
C THR A 357 -5.58 3.11 -19.23
N LYS A 358 -4.83 3.45 -20.28
CA LYS A 358 -4.62 4.84 -20.77
C LYS A 358 -5.92 5.55 -21.17
N SER A 359 -6.94 4.82 -21.61
CA SER A 359 -8.28 5.37 -21.91
C SER A 359 -9.11 5.62 -20.66
N ASP A 360 -8.92 4.81 -19.62
CA ASP A 360 -9.76 4.79 -18.42
C ASP A 360 -9.25 5.74 -17.34
N SER A 361 -7.94 6.03 -17.31
CA SER A 361 -7.34 6.98 -16.38
C SER A 361 -7.81 8.43 -16.60
N LYS A 362 -8.31 8.76 -17.81
CA LYS A 362 -8.96 10.07 -18.07
C LYS A 362 -10.40 10.13 -17.54
N ARG A 363 -11.02 8.98 -17.23
CA ARG A 363 -12.40 8.89 -16.71
C ARG A 363 -12.47 8.75 -15.19
N SER A 364 -11.37 8.38 -14.51
CA SER A 364 -11.38 8.06 -13.07
C SER A 364 -10.98 9.22 -12.12
N LEU A 365 -11.08 10.48 -12.56
CA LEU A 365 -10.86 11.67 -11.71
C LEU A 365 -12.15 12.10 -10.97
N LEU A 366 -13.17 11.23 -10.90
CA LEU A 366 -14.51 11.57 -10.40
C LEU A 366 -15.08 10.52 -9.44
#